data_AF-A0A2N2V5V8-F1
#
_entry.id   AF-A0A2N2V5V8-F1
#
_cell.length_a   1.000
_cell.length_b   1.000
_cell.length_c   1.000
_cell.angle_alpha   90.00
_cell.angle_beta   90.00
_cell.angle_gamma   90.00
#
_symmetry.space_group_name_H-M   'P 1'
#
loop_
_entity.id
_entity.type
_entity.pdbx_description
1 polymer ?
#
loop_
_entity_poly.entity_id
_entity_poly.type
_entity_poly.pdbx_seq_one_letter_code
_entity_poly.pdbx_strand_id
1 'polypeptide(L)'
;MNTIQKALAIASLGVFSLTAQAATCTNDSFVITTMTSSVDATSVLLPPGGIQSTSCYGVIAGNDAQGGTLEPNPNLGYLNDGLLNGEGGKISPTQFISASQLQGLENPNNLVDPGWIMLGTLGGNSGELNYYDKPLDISKLLTFEMFENANGIGGTWSLTTVPNIVQILNDAGIFDRNYFDHLAFVVKAGSGPSDGGWAVYDFDFNILLAAFPGAFDLTTPYSFTGTWNMNDFGDKDISHMSVWARDPISANSVPVPGTVLLLGLGLVALGFARRK
;
A
#
# COMPACT_ATOMS: atom_id res chain seq x y z
N MET A 1 57.19 -12.42 53.30
CA MET A 1 57.03 -12.88 51.90
C MET A 1 55.56 -13.18 51.65
N ASN A 2 55.05 -12.59 50.58
CA ASN A 2 53.81 -12.89 49.84
C ASN A 2 52.45 -12.39 50.40
N THR A 3 52.19 -11.12 50.06
CA THR A 3 50.89 -10.53 49.76
C THR A 3 50.19 -11.32 48.64
N ILE A 4 48.95 -11.78 48.85
CA ILE A 4 48.08 -12.27 47.77
C ILE A 4 46.85 -11.35 47.71
N GLN A 5 46.88 -10.42 46.75
CA GLN A 5 45.70 -9.67 46.33
C GLN A 5 44.75 -10.62 45.58
N LYS A 6 43.54 -10.80 46.11
CA LYS A 6 42.44 -11.43 45.38
C LYS A 6 41.82 -10.39 44.45
N ALA A 7 42.08 -10.51 43.15
CA ALA A 7 41.38 -9.75 42.12
C ALA A 7 39.96 -10.31 41.97
N LEU A 8 38.95 -9.47 42.24
CA LEU A 8 37.56 -9.77 42.00
C LEU A 8 37.27 -9.40 40.53
N ALA A 9 37.15 -10.41 39.66
CA ALA A 9 36.75 -10.21 38.27
C ALA A 9 35.25 -9.93 38.22
N ILE A 10 34.89 -8.68 37.91
CA ILE A 10 33.51 -8.29 37.58
C ILE A 10 33.26 -8.77 36.15
N ALA A 11 32.56 -9.88 36.00
CA ALA A 11 32.05 -10.31 34.71
C ALA A 11 30.84 -9.46 34.35
N SER A 12 31.05 -8.39 33.58
CA SER A 12 29.99 -7.65 32.93
C SER A 12 29.34 -8.54 31.87
N LEU A 13 28.21 -9.16 32.20
CA LEU A 13 27.28 -9.76 31.24
C LEU A 13 26.76 -8.63 30.35
N GLY A 14 27.41 -8.42 29.21
CA GLY A 14 26.89 -7.57 28.15
C GLY A 14 25.58 -8.16 27.67
N VAL A 15 24.47 -7.44 27.90
CA VAL A 15 23.20 -7.73 27.24
C VAL A 15 23.39 -7.36 25.77
N PHE A 16 23.77 -8.34 24.95
CA PHE A 16 23.65 -8.22 23.51
C PHE A 16 22.16 -8.27 23.19
N SER A 17 21.55 -7.10 22.96
CA SER A 17 20.27 -7.02 22.27
C SER A 17 20.45 -7.58 20.88
N LEU A 18 20.10 -8.85 20.70
CA LEU A 18 19.89 -9.46 19.38
C LEU A 18 18.60 -8.84 18.83
N THR A 19 18.69 -7.69 18.18
CA THR A 19 17.64 -7.29 17.23
C THR A 19 17.75 -8.28 16.07
N ALA A 20 16.83 -9.25 16.01
CA ALA A 20 16.66 -10.05 14.81
C ALA A 20 16.44 -9.07 13.64
N GLN A 21 17.40 -9.05 12.72
CA GLN A 21 17.29 -8.25 11.51
C GLN A 21 16.19 -8.89 10.68
N ALA A 22 15.14 -8.13 10.36
CA ALA A 22 14.13 -8.55 9.40
C ALA A 22 14.85 -9.06 8.14
N ALA A 23 14.47 -10.23 7.63
CA ALA A 23 14.95 -10.63 6.32
C ALA A 23 14.42 -9.61 5.29
N THR A 24 15.31 -9.09 4.44
CA THR A 24 14.92 -8.23 3.32
C THR A 24 14.01 -9.01 2.39
N CYS A 25 12.82 -8.48 2.12
CA CYS A 25 11.97 -8.94 1.04
C CYS A 25 12.36 -8.29 -0.28
N THR A 26 11.96 -8.91 -1.38
CA THR A 26 12.15 -8.41 -2.73
C THR A 26 10.85 -7.78 -3.26
N ASN A 27 11.00 -6.91 -4.26
CA ASN A 27 9.83 -6.23 -4.84
C ASN A 27 9.08 -7.09 -5.88
N ASP A 28 9.61 -8.26 -6.24
CA ASP A 28 9.08 -9.16 -7.28
C ASP A 28 8.15 -10.26 -6.76
N SER A 29 7.90 -10.31 -5.44
CA SER A 29 6.93 -11.23 -4.83
C SER A 29 5.50 -10.95 -5.26
N PHE A 30 5.15 -9.69 -5.55
CA PHE A 30 3.89 -9.30 -6.19
C PHE A 30 4.20 -8.42 -7.40
N VAL A 31 3.58 -8.74 -8.54
CA VAL A 31 3.80 -8.05 -9.82
C VAL A 31 2.48 -7.82 -10.51
N ILE A 32 2.24 -6.60 -11.00
CA ILE A 32 1.14 -6.27 -11.91
C ILE A 32 1.58 -6.61 -13.33
N THR A 33 0.85 -7.50 -13.99
CA THR A 33 1.13 -7.95 -15.36
C THR A 33 0.19 -7.35 -16.38
N THR A 34 -1.02 -6.95 -15.96
CA THR A 34 -1.94 -6.19 -16.81
C THR A 34 -2.63 -5.09 -16.02
N MET A 35 -2.96 -4.01 -16.71
CA MET A 35 -3.76 -2.90 -16.21
C MET A 35 -4.72 -2.47 -17.31
N THR A 36 -6.00 -2.43 -17.00
CA THR A 36 -7.07 -2.11 -17.95
C THR A 36 -8.06 -1.17 -17.30
N SER A 37 -8.41 -0.10 -18.02
CA SER A 37 -9.42 0.85 -17.55
C SER A 37 -10.77 0.14 -17.39
N SER A 38 -11.37 0.30 -16.22
CA SER A 38 -12.69 -0.28 -15.91
C SER A 38 -13.83 0.50 -16.60
N VAL A 39 -13.55 1.66 -17.21
CA VAL A 39 -14.56 2.51 -17.86
C VAL A 39 -14.77 2.12 -19.33
N ASP A 40 -13.67 1.91 -20.05
CA ASP A 40 -13.67 1.74 -21.51
C ASP A 40 -12.90 0.50 -21.98
N ALA A 41 -12.42 -0.33 -21.05
CA ALA A 41 -11.60 -1.51 -21.30
C ALA A 41 -10.29 -1.24 -22.06
N THR A 42 -9.80 0.01 -22.07
CA THR A 42 -8.52 0.35 -22.68
C THR A 42 -7.37 -0.21 -21.84
N SER A 43 -6.53 -1.06 -22.45
CA SER A 43 -5.33 -1.59 -21.80
C SER A 43 -4.21 -0.57 -21.75
N VAL A 44 -3.52 -0.52 -20.61
CA VAL A 44 -2.31 0.28 -20.43
C VAL A 44 -1.10 -0.56 -20.82
N LEU A 45 -0.21 0.02 -21.62
CA LEU A 45 1.03 -0.64 -22.03
C LEU A 45 2.02 -0.65 -20.85
N LEU A 46 2.23 -1.82 -20.28
CA LEU A 46 3.20 -2.04 -19.19
C LEU A 46 4.59 -2.40 -19.75
N PRO A 47 5.67 -2.14 -18.98
CA PRO A 47 7.01 -2.60 -19.36
C PRO A 47 7.09 -4.13 -19.46
N PRO A 48 8.05 -4.68 -20.23
CA PRO A 48 8.31 -6.12 -20.25
C PRO A 48 8.57 -6.66 -18.84
N GLY A 49 7.87 -7.72 -18.45
CA GLY A 49 7.96 -8.31 -17.12
C GLY A 49 6.98 -7.73 -16.09
N GLY A 50 6.17 -6.72 -16.45
CA GLY A 50 5.19 -6.11 -15.56
C GLY A 50 5.79 -5.09 -14.61
N ILE A 51 4.96 -4.62 -13.67
CA ILE A 51 5.33 -3.66 -12.63
C ILE A 51 5.50 -4.41 -11.32
N GLN A 52 6.69 -4.39 -10.75
CA GLN A 52 6.98 -4.89 -9.41
C GLN A 52 6.41 -3.94 -8.34
N SER A 53 6.25 -4.41 -7.11
CA SER A 53 5.92 -3.54 -5.98
C SER A 53 6.94 -2.40 -5.87
N THR A 54 6.48 -1.22 -5.50
CA THR A 54 7.35 -0.03 -5.36
C THR A 54 8.21 -0.13 -4.12
N SER A 55 7.69 -0.78 -3.08
CA SER A 55 8.41 -0.98 -1.82
C SER A 55 7.94 -2.23 -1.10
N CYS A 56 8.77 -2.71 -0.17
CA CYS A 56 8.42 -3.79 0.72
C CYS A 56 8.98 -3.54 2.14
N TYR A 57 8.18 -3.86 3.17
CA TYR A 57 8.54 -3.59 4.58
C TYR A 57 9.58 -4.56 5.16
N GLY A 58 9.60 -5.80 4.68
CA GLY A 58 10.47 -6.87 5.18
C GLY A 58 9.69 -8.12 5.56
N VAL A 59 10.39 -9.25 5.70
CA VAL A 59 9.83 -10.46 6.30
C VAL A 59 10.05 -10.41 7.81
N ILE A 60 9.00 -10.00 8.52
CA ILE A 60 9.00 -9.76 9.95
C ILE A 60 8.55 -11.02 10.68
N ALA A 61 9.34 -11.43 11.67
CA ALA A 61 9.00 -12.52 12.56
C ALA A 61 7.68 -12.27 13.32
N GLY A 62 6.92 -13.33 13.53
CA GLY A 62 5.69 -13.30 14.32
C GLY A 62 4.43 -13.18 13.46
N ASN A 63 3.33 -12.76 14.09
CA ASN A 63 2.02 -12.68 13.45
C ASN A 63 1.62 -11.21 13.30
N ASP A 64 1.21 -10.80 12.10
CA ASP A 64 0.62 -9.50 11.81
C ASP A 64 -0.75 -9.35 12.47
N ALA A 65 -1.53 -10.43 12.57
CA ALA A 65 -2.91 -10.48 13.10
C ALA A 65 -2.99 -10.56 14.64
N GLN A 66 -2.59 -9.51 15.35
CA GLN A 66 -2.77 -9.44 16.82
C GLN A 66 -3.16 -8.03 17.24
N GLY A 67 -4.12 -7.93 18.16
CA GLY A 67 -4.52 -6.67 18.78
C GLY A 67 -5.25 -5.73 17.82
N GLY A 68 -6.23 -6.24 17.07
CA GLY A 68 -7.10 -5.43 16.19
C GLY A 68 -6.57 -5.18 14.78
N THR A 69 -5.30 -5.51 14.50
CA THR A 69 -4.61 -5.16 13.24
C THR A 69 -5.24 -5.71 11.95
N LEU A 70 -6.01 -6.80 12.02
CA LEU A 70 -6.83 -7.36 10.92
C LEU A 70 -8.33 -7.18 11.15
N GLU A 71 -8.71 -6.37 12.13
CA GLU A 71 -10.09 -6.05 12.47
C GLU A 71 -10.29 -4.53 12.56
N PRO A 72 -9.79 -3.69 11.61
CA PRO A 72 -10.04 -2.24 11.64
C PRO A 72 -11.53 -1.95 11.79
N ASN A 73 -11.83 -0.99 12.66
CA ASN A 73 -13.16 -0.52 12.98
C ASN A 73 -13.04 0.93 13.48
N PRO A 74 -13.47 1.92 12.67
CA PRO A 74 -14.45 1.79 11.59
C PRO A 74 -13.89 1.42 10.21
N ASN A 75 -12.58 1.21 10.03
CA ASN A 75 -11.95 1.01 8.73
C ASN A 75 -12.13 2.22 7.80
N LEU A 76 -11.80 3.41 8.33
CA LEU A 76 -11.91 4.70 7.62
C LEU A 76 -10.55 5.41 7.45
N GLY A 77 -9.44 4.69 7.65
CA GLY A 77 -8.09 5.22 7.43
C GLY A 77 -7.54 6.04 8.59
N TYR A 78 -8.19 5.98 9.74
CA TYR A 78 -7.82 6.74 10.94
C TYR A 78 -6.53 6.21 11.55
N LEU A 79 -5.78 7.08 12.22
CA LEU A 79 -4.59 6.66 12.97
C LEU A 79 -4.95 5.58 14.02
N ASN A 80 -4.16 4.51 14.07
CA ASN A 80 -4.35 3.32 14.91
C ASN A 80 -5.59 2.47 14.59
N ASP A 81 -6.17 2.59 13.39
CA ASP A 81 -7.28 1.75 12.92
C ASP A 81 -6.78 0.68 11.93
N GLY A 82 -6.26 -0.44 12.45
CA GLY A 82 -5.68 -1.52 11.63
C GLY A 82 -4.16 -1.40 11.39
N LEU A 83 -3.58 -2.48 10.84
CA LEU A 83 -2.13 -2.65 10.73
C LEU A 83 -1.44 -1.46 10.06
N LEU A 84 -1.82 -1.12 8.82
CA LEU A 84 -1.13 -0.08 8.04
C LEU A 84 -1.39 1.34 8.56
N ASN A 85 -2.38 1.51 9.42
CA ASN A 85 -2.63 2.76 10.13
C ASN A 85 -1.87 2.87 11.47
N GLY A 86 -0.99 1.91 11.77
CA GLY A 86 -0.10 1.95 12.94
C GLY A 86 -0.65 1.25 14.19
N GLU A 87 -1.80 0.58 14.11
CA GLU A 87 -2.34 -0.17 15.24
C GLU A 87 -1.35 -1.24 15.72
N GLY A 88 -1.22 -1.37 17.05
CA GLY A 88 -0.29 -2.31 17.67
C GLY A 88 1.20 -1.94 17.53
N GLY A 89 1.54 -0.83 16.84
CA GLY A 89 2.91 -0.33 16.74
C GLY A 89 3.88 -1.24 15.98
N LYS A 90 3.37 -2.16 15.15
CA LYS A 90 4.18 -3.11 14.37
C LYS A 90 4.78 -2.50 13.12
N ILE A 91 4.11 -1.50 12.56
CA ILE A 91 4.53 -0.75 11.38
C ILE A 91 4.27 0.72 11.66
N SER A 92 5.14 1.59 11.15
CA SER A 92 4.89 3.03 11.26
C SER A 92 3.67 3.39 10.40
N PRO A 93 2.75 4.26 10.87
CA PRO A 93 1.67 4.80 10.04
C PRO A 93 2.19 5.52 8.78
N THR A 94 3.45 5.94 8.78
CA THR A 94 4.13 6.58 7.65
C THR A 94 5.16 5.67 6.99
N GLN A 95 5.00 4.34 7.06
CA GLN A 95 6.00 3.42 6.50
C GLN A 95 6.13 3.55 4.97
N PHE A 96 5.01 3.75 4.30
CA PHE A 96 4.91 3.81 2.83
C PHE A 96 4.56 5.20 2.30
N ILE A 97 4.39 6.16 3.21
CA ILE A 97 3.94 7.51 2.90
C ILE A 97 4.80 8.51 3.67
N SER A 98 4.86 9.74 3.20
CA SER A 98 5.52 10.85 3.90
C SER A 98 4.58 11.51 4.93
N ALA A 99 5.13 12.28 5.88
CA ALA A 99 4.33 13.04 6.84
C ALA A 99 3.42 14.09 6.16
N SER A 100 3.81 14.63 5.01
CA SER A 100 2.95 15.50 4.18
C SER A 100 1.76 14.79 3.56
N GLN A 101 1.75 13.45 3.62
CA GLN A 101 0.68 12.61 3.12
C GLN A 101 -0.32 12.17 4.19
N LEU A 102 -0.21 12.71 5.41
CA LEU A 102 -1.20 12.50 6.47
C LEU A 102 -2.43 13.40 6.26
N GLN A 103 -3.58 12.88 6.63
CA GLN A 103 -4.90 13.43 6.36
C GLN A 103 -5.63 13.74 7.68
N GLY A 104 -6.69 14.55 7.61
CA GLY A 104 -7.57 14.82 8.76
C GLY A 104 -8.93 14.18 8.56
N LEU A 105 -8.94 12.85 8.42
CA LEU A 105 -10.13 12.05 8.11
C LEU A 105 -11.06 11.94 9.32
N GLU A 106 -10.51 11.75 10.53
CA GLU A 106 -11.29 11.77 11.76
C GLU A 106 -11.57 13.21 12.22
N ASN A 107 -10.55 14.07 12.12
CA ASN A 107 -10.64 15.48 12.50
C ASN A 107 -9.93 16.35 11.44
N PRO A 108 -10.66 17.18 10.67
CA PRO A 108 -10.08 18.04 9.63
C PRO A 108 -9.01 19.03 10.10
N ASN A 109 -8.95 19.32 11.41
CA ASN A 109 -7.95 20.21 11.99
C ASN A 109 -6.68 19.47 12.47
N ASN A 110 -6.61 18.15 12.33
CA ASN A 110 -5.52 17.33 12.82
C ASN A 110 -5.07 16.32 11.74
N LEU A 111 -4.01 16.67 11.01
CA LEU A 111 -3.48 15.85 9.91
C LEU A 111 -2.59 14.72 10.45
N VAL A 112 -3.21 13.63 10.91
CA VAL A 112 -2.52 12.48 11.50
C VAL A 112 -2.91 11.14 10.89
N ASP A 113 -3.95 11.11 10.06
CA ASP A 113 -4.56 9.90 9.55
C ASP A 113 -3.80 9.39 8.30
N PRO A 114 -3.32 8.14 8.27
CA PRO A 114 -2.58 7.61 7.13
C PRO A 114 -3.45 7.34 5.90
N GLY A 115 -4.74 7.02 6.12
CA GLY A 115 -5.74 6.81 5.08
C GLY A 115 -5.84 5.37 4.58
N TRP A 116 -5.29 4.36 5.25
CA TRP A 116 -5.39 2.98 4.75
C TRP A 116 -6.74 2.35 5.06
N ILE A 117 -7.38 1.77 4.05
CA ILE A 117 -8.64 1.03 4.14
C ILE A 117 -8.34 -0.43 3.82
N MET A 118 -8.71 -1.34 4.72
CA MET A 118 -8.65 -2.76 4.44
C MET A 118 -9.80 -3.16 3.54
N LEU A 119 -9.48 -3.77 2.39
CA LEU A 119 -10.47 -4.26 1.44
C LEU A 119 -11.08 -5.59 1.90
N GLY A 120 -10.24 -6.45 2.46
CA GLY A 120 -10.64 -7.78 2.91
C GLY A 120 -9.45 -8.66 3.29
N THR A 121 -9.77 -9.87 3.75
CA THR A 121 -8.79 -10.90 4.13
C THR A 121 -9.00 -12.18 3.36
N LEU A 122 -7.94 -12.95 3.13
CA LEU A 122 -8.00 -14.29 2.56
C LEU A 122 -7.23 -15.25 3.47
N GLY A 123 -7.81 -16.41 3.76
CA GLY A 123 -7.13 -17.51 4.43
C GLY A 123 -6.59 -18.49 3.39
N GLY A 124 -5.28 -18.71 3.36
CA GLY A 124 -4.62 -19.55 2.35
C GLY A 124 -4.17 -18.80 1.10
N ASN A 125 -3.89 -19.56 0.03
CA ASN A 125 -3.24 -19.09 -1.20
C ASN A 125 -4.19 -18.81 -2.37
N SER A 126 -5.48 -19.15 -2.24
CA SER A 126 -6.43 -19.09 -3.35
C SER A 126 -7.85 -18.83 -2.88
N GLY A 127 -8.64 -18.20 -3.75
CA GLY A 127 -10.03 -17.83 -3.49
C GLY A 127 -10.27 -16.33 -3.47
N GLU A 128 -11.47 -15.96 -3.05
CA GLU A 128 -11.96 -14.58 -2.95
C GLU A 128 -11.69 -13.99 -1.55
N LEU A 129 -11.61 -12.67 -1.45
CA LEU A 129 -11.54 -12.01 -0.15
C LEU A 129 -12.83 -12.20 0.65
N ASN A 130 -12.68 -12.41 1.96
CA ASN A 130 -13.66 -12.02 2.94
C ASN A 130 -13.63 -10.48 3.05
N TYR A 131 -14.51 -9.82 2.32
CA TYR A 131 -14.56 -8.35 2.23
C TYR A 131 -14.96 -7.68 3.54
N TYR A 132 -14.43 -6.47 3.73
CA TYR A 132 -15.01 -5.53 4.69
C TYR A 132 -16.39 -5.07 4.24
N ASP A 133 -17.36 -5.11 5.15
CA ASP A 133 -18.75 -4.78 4.87
C ASP A 133 -19.23 -3.47 5.53
N LYS A 134 -18.37 -2.80 6.30
CA LYS A 134 -18.70 -1.63 7.12
C LYS A 134 -17.58 -0.59 7.17
N PRO A 135 -17.96 0.72 7.22
CA PRO A 135 -19.30 1.25 6.96
C PRO A 135 -19.72 1.13 5.48
N LEU A 136 -18.76 0.83 4.60
CA LEU A 136 -18.95 0.63 3.17
C LEU A 136 -18.74 -0.84 2.82
N ASP A 137 -19.63 -1.38 2.00
CA ASP A 137 -19.55 -2.75 1.51
C ASP A 137 -18.60 -2.84 0.31
N ILE A 138 -17.34 -3.24 0.58
CA ILE A 138 -16.26 -3.28 -0.41
C ILE A 138 -16.57 -4.27 -1.54
N SER A 139 -17.34 -5.32 -1.28
CA SER A 139 -17.72 -6.32 -2.29
C SER A 139 -18.52 -5.73 -3.46
N LYS A 140 -19.14 -4.56 -3.26
CA LYS A 140 -19.87 -3.83 -4.31
C LYS A 140 -18.98 -2.94 -5.17
N LEU A 141 -17.75 -2.68 -4.74
CA LEU A 141 -16.83 -1.74 -5.38
C LEU A 141 -15.80 -2.46 -6.23
N LEU A 142 -15.38 -3.64 -5.78
CA LEU A 142 -14.33 -4.40 -6.41
C LEU A 142 -14.47 -5.90 -6.12
N THR A 143 -13.81 -6.68 -6.96
CA THR A 143 -13.63 -8.12 -6.78
C THR A 143 -12.14 -8.41 -6.81
N PHE A 144 -11.64 -9.09 -5.78
CA PHE A 144 -10.29 -9.60 -5.72
C PHE A 144 -10.30 -11.12 -5.62
N GLU A 145 -9.48 -11.77 -6.43
CA GLU A 145 -9.36 -13.22 -6.47
C GLU A 145 -7.89 -13.62 -6.62
N MET A 146 -7.51 -14.69 -5.91
CA MET A 146 -6.21 -15.33 -6.06
C MET A 146 -6.34 -16.75 -6.57
N PHE A 147 -5.41 -17.10 -7.45
CA PHE A 147 -5.27 -18.42 -8.03
C PHE A 147 -3.87 -18.92 -7.72
N GLU A 148 -3.79 -20.11 -7.11
CA GLU A 148 -2.52 -20.77 -6.86
C GLU A 148 -2.06 -21.60 -8.07
N ASN A 149 -0.75 -21.72 -8.22
CA ASN A 149 -0.14 -22.69 -9.11
C ASN A 149 -0.12 -24.08 -8.46
N ALA A 150 0.26 -25.10 -9.23
CA ALA A 150 0.27 -26.49 -8.78
C ALA A 150 1.16 -26.77 -7.55
N ASN A 151 2.12 -25.90 -7.24
CA ASN A 151 3.07 -26.09 -6.14
C ASN A 151 2.67 -25.29 -4.88
N GLY A 152 1.61 -24.48 -4.92
CA GLY A 152 1.13 -23.68 -3.78
C GLY A 152 2.01 -22.48 -3.38
N ILE A 153 3.18 -22.31 -4.01
CA ILE A 153 4.18 -21.29 -3.64
C ILE A 153 4.19 -20.06 -4.58
N GLY A 154 3.14 -19.92 -5.37
CA GLY A 154 2.94 -18.78 -6.26
C GLY A 154 1.69 -18.94 -7.11
N GLY A 155 1.42 -17.98 -7.97
CA GLY A 155 0.24 -18.01 -8.82
C GLY A 155 -0.09 -16.66 -9.44
N THR A 156 -1.38 -16.44 -9.68
CA THR A 156 -1.91 -15.19 -10.24
C THR A 156 -2.94 -14.57 -9.31
N TRP A 157 -3.16 -13.27 -9.47
CA TRP A 157 -4.20 -12.54 -8.77
C TRP A 157 -4.91 -11.58 -9.72
N SER A 158 -6.14 -11.22 -9.40
CA SER A 158 -6.92 -10.21 -10.10
C SER A 158 -7.57 -9.25 -9.11
N LEU A 159 -7.66 -7.98 -9.51
CA LEU A 159 -8.43 -6.94 -8.83
C LEU A 159 -9.28 -6.25 -9.90
N THR A 160 -10.58 -6.51 -9.90
CA THR A 160 -11.52 -5.88 -10.83
C THR A 160 -12.31 -4.80 -10.11
N THR A 161 -12.32 -3.58 -10.62
CA THR A 161 -13.05 -2.45 -10.04
C THR A 161 -14.31 -2.14 -10.85
N VAL A 162 -15.37 -1.68 -10.18
CA VAL A 162 -16.56 -1.20 -10.91
C VAL A 162 -16.28 0.14 -11.61
N PRO A 163 -16.82 0.37 -12.82
CA PRO A 163 -16.52 1.57 -13.61
C PRO A 163 -16.85 2.90 -12.89
N ASN A 164 -17.82 2.88 -11.98
CA ASN A 164 -18.30 4.05 -11.23
C ASN A 164 -17.81 4.09 -9.78
N ILE A 165 -16.76 3.35 -9.43
CA ILE A 165 -16.26 3.25 -8.05
C ILE A 165 -15.97 4.64 -7.44
N VAL A 166 -15.35 5.55 -8.21
CA VAL A 166 -15.05 6.93 -7.78
C VAL A 166 -16.32 7.67 -7.35
N GLN A 167 -17.42 7.49 -8.06
CA GLN A 167 -18.70 8.12 -7.73
C GLN A 167 -19.27 7.52 -6.44
N ILE A 168 -19.25 6.19 -6.29
CA ILE A 168 -19.79 5.51 -5.10
C ILE A 168 -19.02 5.91 -3.85
N LEU A 169 -17.69 5.97 -3.96
CA LEU A 169 -16.79 6.40 -2.89
C LEU A 169 -17.07 7.85 -2.46
N ASN A 170 -17.13 8.77 -3.42
CA ASN A 170 -17.46 10.18 -3.16
C ASN A 170 -18.83 10.32 -2.49
N ASP A 171 -19.85 9.60 -2.98
CA ASP A 171 -21.20 9.60 -2.40
C ASP A 171 -21.22 9.03 -0.96
N ALA A 172 -20.31 8.12 -0.64
CA ALA A 172 -20.12 7.57 0.70
C ALA A 172 -19.29 8.48 1.63
N GLY A 173 -18.71 9.57 1.10
CA GLY A 173 -17.79 10.44 1.83
C GLY A 173 -16.46 9.77 2.19
N ILE A 174 -16.07 8.75 1.43
CA ILE A 174 -14.85 7.96 1.61
C ILE A 174 -14.05 8.08 0.31
N PHE A 175 -12.77 8.45 0.37
CA PHE A 175 -11.93 8.79 -0.77
C PHE A 175 -12.31 10.09 -1.47
N ASP A 176 -11.47 11.11 -1.30
CA ASP A 176 -11.68 12.43 -1.90
C ASP A 176 -11.28 12.37 -3.40
N ARG A 177 -12.22 11.92 -4.24
CA ARG A 177 -12.29 12.05 -5.71
C ARG A 177 -11.45 11.10 -6.58
N ASN A 178 -10.59 10.25 -6.03
CA ASN A 178 -9.82 9.22 -6.75
C ASN A 178 -10.08 7.83 -6.14
N TYR A 179 -9.72 6.74 -6.83
CA TYR A 179 -10.07 5.37 -6.39
C TYR A 179 -9.06 4.72 -5.43
N PHE A 180 -7.75 4.98 -5.59
CA PHE A 180 -6.69 4.82 -4.57
C PHE A 180 -5.34 5.32 -5.12
N ASP A 181 -4.43 5.77 -4.25
CA ASP A 181 -3.03 6.11 -4.63
C ASP A 181 -2.01 5.03 -4.24
N HIS A 182 -2.40 4.08 -3.38
CA HIS A 182 -1.63 2.90 -3.04
C HIS A 182 -2.49 1.62 -3.05
N LEU A 183 -1.87 0.49 -3.38
CA LEU A 183 -2.40 -0.87 -3.19
C LEU A 183 -1.34 -1.71 -2.48
N ALA A 184 -1.69 -2.27 -1.32
CA ALA A 184 -0.77 -3.05 -0.51
C ALA A 184 -1.29 -4.47 -0.23
N PHE A 185 -0.37 -5.43 -0.30
CA PHE A 185 -0.58 -6.84 0.05
C PHE A 185 0.17 -7.15 1.34
N VAL A 186 -0.55 -7.46 2.41
CA VAL A 186 0.02 -7.95 3.66
C VAL A 186 -0.10 -9.47 3.66
N VAL A 187 1.02 -10.18 3.67
CA VAL A 187 1.04 -11.64 3.55
C VAL A 187 1.73 -12.25 4.75
N LYS A 188 1.10 -13.27 5.34
CA LYS A 188 1.66 -14.09 6.42
C LYS A 188 1.92 -15.50 5.92
N ALA A 189 3.16 -15.98 6.05
CA ALA A 189 3.53 -17.35 5.70
C ALA A 189 4.49 -17.99 6.71
N GLY A 190 4.40 -19.32 6.89
CA GLY A 190 5.21 -20.09 7.85
C GLY A 190 4.98 -19.72 9.34
N SER A 191 5.77 -20.28 10.25
CA SER A 191 5.62 -20.07 11.69
C SER A 191 6.97 -19.91 12.41
N GLY A 192 7.40 -18.66 12.64
CA GLY A 192 8.44 -18.36 13.63
C GLY A 192 9.62 -17.52 13.11
N PRO A 193 10.41 -16.91 14.00
CA PRO A 193 11.42 -15.89 13.68
C PRO A 193 12.55 -16.32 12.74
N SER A 194 12.69 -17.62 12.47
CA SER A 194 13.68 -18.21 11.57
C SER A 194 13.04 -18.99 10.40
N ASP A 195 11.71 -19.15 10.38
CA ASP A 195 10.99 -20.16 9.58
C ASP A 195 9.67 -19.64 8.95
N GLY A 196 9.43 -18.34 9.05
CA GLY A 196 8.26 -17.66 8.48
C GLY A 196 8.05 -16.27 9.08
N GLY A 197 7.14 -15.51 8.49
CA GLY A 197 6.90 -14.14 8.93
C GLY A 197 5.69 -13.56 8.26
N TRP A 198 5.58 -12.25 8.35
CA TRP A 198 4.68 -11.47 7.52
C TRP A 198 5.47 -10.39 6.79
N ALA A 199 5.02 -10.00 5.60
CA ALA A 199 5.58 -8.92 4.83
C ALA A 199 4.47 -8.05 4.25
N VAL A 200 4.82 -6.85 3.83
CA VAL A 200 3.92 -5.92 3.15
C VAL A 200 4.57 -5.48 1.85
N TYR A 201 3.86 -5.68 0.75
CA TYR A 201 4.26 -5.27 -0.60
C TYR A 201 3.35 -4.14 -1.05
N ASP A 202 3.91 -2.97 -1.31
CA ASP A 202 3.16 -1.75 -1.62
C ASP A 202 3.42 -1.26 -3.05
N PHE A 203 2.34 -0.91 -3.74
CA PHE A 203 2.35 -0.24 -5.04
C PHE A 203 1.91 1.21 -4.87
N ASP A 204 2.86 2.14 -4.86
CA ASP A 204 2.61 3.59 -4.92
C ASP A 204 2.40 4.01 -6.37
N PHE A 205 1.15 4.31 -6.72
CA PHE A 205 0.80 4.71 -8.08
C PHE A 205 1.30 6.11 -8.46
N ASN A 206 1.65 6.97 -7.49
CA ASN A 206 2.30 8.25 -7.79
C ASN A 206 3.73 8.04 -8.32
N ILE A 207 4.47 7.09 -7.74
CA ILE A 207 5.79 6.70 -8.24
C ILE A 207 5.66 6.08 -9.64
N LEU A 208 4.67 5.21 -9.84
CA LEU A 208 4.42 4.59 -11.14
C LEU A 208 4.00 5.59 -12.21
N LEU A 209 3.18 6.59 -11.88
CA LEU A 209 2.83 7.68 -12.79
C LEU A 209 4.05 8.49 -13.21
N ALA A 210 4.96 8.76 -12.29
CA ALA A 210 6.21 9.45 -12.60
C ALA A 210 7.14 8.60 -13.48
N ALA A 211 7.15 7.28 -13.29
CA ALA A 211 7.92 6.34 -14.10
C ALA A 211 7.33 6.10 -15.49
N PHE A 212 6.00 6.18 -15.64
CA PHE A 212 5.27 5.95 -16.89
C PHE A 212 4.32 7.12 -17.23
N PRO A 213 4.84 8.34 -17.52
CA PRO A 213 4.01 9.51 -17.73
C PRO A 213 3.00 9.34 -18.87
N GLY A 214 1.72 9.57 -18.58
CA GLY A 214 0.63 9.50 -19.56
C GLY A 214 0.15 8.07 -19.89
N ALA A 215 0.69 7.04 -19.24
CA ALA A 215 0.23 5.66 -19.42
C ALA A 215 -1.13 5.42 -18.75
N PHE A 216 -1.40 6.08 -17.62
CA PHE A 216 -2.65 6.00 -16.86
C PHE A 216 -2.88 7.27 -16.03
N ASP A 217 -4.02 7.34 -15.34
CA ASP A 217 -4.42 8.46 -14.49
C ASP A 217 -5.16 7.99 -13.23
N LEU A 218 -4.89 8.58 -12.06
CA LEU A 218 -5.53 8.18 -10.79
C LEU A 218 -7.03 8.53 -10.71
N THR A 219 -7.53 9.38 -11.62
CA THR A 219 -8.98 9.69 -11.69
C THR A 219 -9.79 8.63 -12.43
N THR A 220 -9.12 7.75 -13.18
CA THR A 220 -9.76 6.65 -13.91
C THR A 220 -9.64 5.37 -13.10
N PRO A 221 -10.72 4.62 -12.84
CA PRO A 221 -10.61 3.33 -12.18
C PRO A 221 -10.01 2.29 -13.11
N TYR A 222 -9.03 1.55 -12.60
CA TYR A 222 -8.38 0.45 -13.30
C TYR A 222 -8.64 -0.88 -12.61
N SER A 223 -8.68 -1.93 -13.43
CA SER A 223 -8.60 -3.31 -13.02
C SER A 223 -7.19 -3.83 -13.32
N PHE A 224 -6.71 -4.72 -12.46
CA PHE A 224 -5.36 -5.25 -12.49
C PHE A 224 -5.38 -6.76 -12.51
N THR A 225 -4.41 -7.35 -13.20
CA THR A 225 -4.02 -8.72 -12.94
C THR A 225 -2.53 -8.78 -12.69
N GLY A 226 -2.11 -9.83 -12.00
CA GLY A 226 -0.73 -9.98 -11.61
C GLY A 226 -0.33 -11.39 -11.26
N THR A 227 0.94 -11.52 -10.89
CA THR A 227 1.53 -12.74 -10.36
C THR A 227 1.98 -12.53 -8.93
N TRP A 228 2.03 -13.62 -8.18
CA TRP A 228 2.60 -13.65 -6.84
C TRP A 228 3.50 -14.89 -6.64
N ASN A 229 4.48 -14.80 -5.73
CA ASN A 229 5.32 -15.92 -5.33
C ASN A 229 5.76 -15.80 -3.86
N MET A 230 6.24 -16.92 -3.29
CA MET A 230 6.62 -17.03 -1.88
C MET A 230 8.13 -17.15 -1.65
N ASN A 231 8.94 -16.70 -2.62
CA ASN A 231 10.40 -16.80 -2.54
C ASN A 231 10.95 -16.11 -1.28
N ASP A 232 10.42 -14.93 -0.95
CA ASP A 232 10.79 -14.16 0.25
C ASP A 232 10.56 -14.91 1.56
N PHE A 233 9.58 -15.81 1.56
CA PHE A 233 9.24 -16.62 2.73
C PHE A 233 9.95 -17.98 2.73
N GLY A 234 10.83 -18.25 1.76
CA GLY A 234 11.47 -19.56 1.60
C GLY A 234 10.47 -20.64 1.16
N ASP A 235 9.61 -20.29 0.20
CA ASP A 235 8.63 -21.19 -0.43
C ASP A 235 7.63 -21.79 0.57
N LYS A 236 7.21 -20.97 1.55
CA LYS A 236 6.22 -21.35 2.56
C LYS A 236 4.82 -20.97 2.12
N ASP A 237 3.88 -21.79 2.57
CA ASP A 237 2.46 -21.61 2.35
C ASP A 237 1.92 -20.34 3.03
N ILE A 238 0.98 -19.65 2.39
CA ILE A 238 0.28 -18.49 2.98
C ILE A 238 -0.68 -19.02 4.04
N SER A 239 -0.52 -18.52 5.26
CA SER A 239 -1.48 -18.73 6.34
C SER A 239 -2.71 -17.84 6.12
N HIS A 240 -2.45 -16.55 5.92
CA HIS A 240 -3.47 -15.56 5.60
C HIS A 240 -2.84 -14.35 4.91
N MET A 241 -3.70 -13.53 4.33
CA MET A 241 -3.33 -12.23 3.79
C MET A 241 -4.45 -11.22 3.98
N SER A 242 -4.09 -9.94 3.84
CA SER A 242 -5.05 -8.85 3.69
C SER A 242 -4.63 -7.92 2.56
N VAL A 243 -5.63 -7.33 1.91
CA VAL A 243 -5.43 -6.35 0.83
C VAL A 243 -5.90 -5.00 1.33
N TRP A 244 -5.09 -3.97 1.10
CA TRP A 244 -5.35 -2.62 1.55
C TRP A 244 -5.23 -1.65 0.40
N ALA A 245 -6.08 -0.64 0.39
CA ALA A 245 -5.98 0.51 -0.51
C ALA A 245 -5.92 1.79 0.32
N ARG A 246 -5.24 2.82 -0.17
CA ARG A 246 -5.12 4.09 0.55
C ARG A 246 -6.00 5.17 -0.06
N ASP A 247 -6.63 5.96 0.82
CA ASP A 247 -7.31 7.20 0.47
C ASP A 247 -6.31 8.14 -0.20
N PRO A 248 -6.50 8.46 -1.50
CA PRO A 248 -5.59 9.32 -2.21
C PRO A 248 -5.69 10.75 -1.72
N ILE A 249 -4.55 11.38 -1.46
CA ILE A 249 -4.55 12.81 -1.18
C ILE A 249 -4.88 13.51 -2.48
N SER A 250 -5.97 14.28 -2.47
CA SER A 250 -6.22 15.26 -3.51
C SER A 250 -4.96 16.10 -3.69
N ALA A 251 -4.26 15.90 -4.81
CA ALA A 251 -3.28 16.86 -5.25
C ALA A 251 -4.06 18.16 -5.38
N ASN A 252 -3.84 19.10 -4.45
CA ASN A 252 -4.34 20.44 -4.59
C ASN A 252 -4.03 20.84 -6.02
N SER A 253 -5.06 21.07 -6.84
CA SER A 253 -4.88 21.65 -8.16
C SER A 253 -4.15 22.95 -7.91
N VAL A 254 -2.83 22.98 -8.08
CA VAL A 254 -2.05 24.20 -7.90
C VAL A 254 -2.65 25.15 -8.93
N PRO A 255 -3.34 26.23 -8.51
CA PRO A 255 -3.87 27.16 -9.48
C PRO A 255 -2.66 27.62 -10.27
N VAL A 256 -2.67 27.40 -11.59
CA VAL A 256 -1.59 27.86 -12.45
C VAL A 256 -1.34 29.31 -12.05
N PRO A 257 -0.14 29.67 -11.56
CA PRO A 257 0.09 30.97 -10.99
C PRO A 257 -0.45 32.02 -11.95
N GLY A 258 -1.29 32.95 -11.47
CA GLY A 258 -1.96 33.93 -12.33
C GLY A 258 -0.99 34.72 -13.24
N THR A 259 0.31 34.63 -12.99
CA THR A 259 1.41 35.08 -13.85
C THR A 259 1.45 34.40 -15.23
N VAL A 260 1.09 33.12 -15.38
CA VAL A 260 1.03 32.43 -16.69
C VAL A 260 -0.16 32.92 -17.50
N LEU A 261 -1.31 33.14 -16.86
CA LEU A 261 -2.48 33.76 -17.48
C LEU A 261 -2.19 35.24 -17.84
N LEU A 262 -1.54 36.00 -16.97
CA LEU A 262 -1.11 37.38 -17.23
C LEU A 262 -0.05 37.46 -18.34
N LEU A 263 0.89 36.51 -18.39
CA LEU A 263 1.87 36.41 -19.47
C LEU A 263 1.17 36.07 -20.80
N GLY A 264 0.23 35.13 -20.78
CA GLY A 264 -0.58 34.77 -21.94
C GLY A 264 -1.42 35.95 -22.45
N LEU A 265 -2.13 36.66 -21.56
CA LEU A 265 -2.90 37.85 -21.89
C LEU A 265 -2.00 39.01 -22.34
N GLY A 266 -0.82 39.17 -21.74
CA GLY A 266 0.17 40.18 -22.11
C GLY A 266 0.73 39.95 -23.53
N LEU A 267 1.02 38.69 -23.88
CA LEU A 267 1.47 38.32 -25.23
C LEU A 267 0.37 38.51 -26.28
N VAL A 268 -0.88 38.21 -25.95
CA VAL A 268 -2.03 38.46 -26.82
C VAL A 268 -2.24 39.97 -27.02
N ALA A 269 -2.19 40.76 -25.95
CA ALA A 269 -2.30 42.22 -26.03
C ALA A 269 -1.17 42.85 -26.87
N LEU A 270 0.07 42.36 -26.72
CA LEU A 270 1.20 42.77 -27.57
C LEU A 270 1.03 42.35 -29.03
N GLY A 271 0.45 41.18 -29.29
CA GLY A 271 0.13 40.72 -30.64
C GLY A 271 -0.91 41.61 -31.34
N PHE A 272 -1.91 42.10 -30.60
CA PHE A 272 -2.90 43.05 -31.12
C PHE A 272 -2.35 44.47 -31.25
N ALA A 273 -1.49 44.92 -30.34
CA ALA A 273 -0.85 46.24 -30.41
C ALA A 273 0.08 46.38 -31.63
N ARG A 274 0.66 45.27 -32.11
CA ARG A 274 1.57 45.24 -33.27
C ARG A 274 0.86 45.21 -34.63
N ARG A 275 -0.48 45.08 -34.64
CA ARG A 275 -1.33 45.10 -35.86
C ARG A 275 -2.03 46.46 -36.09
N LYS A 276 -1.68 47.48 -35.32
CA LYS A 276 -1.97 48.89 -35.62
C LYS A 276 -0.69 49.58 -36.08
#